data_AF-A0A6A6YDN1-F1
#
_entry.id   AF-A0A6A6YDN1-F1
#
_cell.length_a   1.000
_cell.length_b   1.000
_cell.length_c   1.000
_cell.angle_alpha   90.00
_cell.angle_beta   90.00
_cell.angle_gamma   90.00
#
_symmetry.space_group_name_H-M   'P 1'
#
loop_
_entity.id
_entity.type
_entity.pdbx_description
1 polymer ?
#
loop_
_entity_poly.entity_id
_entity_poly.type
_entity_poly.pdbx_seq_one_letter_code
_entity_poly.pdbx_strand_id
1 'polypeptide(L)'
;MIAAAQNHKCGAELMALLLHCEPRPSKDVRITEDVLETAAGNEGAAEGIFELLSRERPDELLITPRVLLAACNNEKSAKRITEILLLANEGKTIRITASMVEATREDKSSRRSFNWVPKHLRGKLELGEEPDKGNMMKQTIKKIISQFGDEARFTAQALSALAVLEDTRLLEDWLLAKRFEIPRSMVEAAAANPDAGMKMLEMLLHERGNEVKITERVLVAAVGNERVGLDIVIELLLRECGSEIRITEGTIEAAMSHGFAGGQILLLLLTERGKEIQVTESLMTYAARESRHLWSWLVLHSDRDIQMTERVVEEVVGNEQIGDEMLVELLTEYNDVQITERVLEAAARNFGRGLKILVTLLHERGDDCYITERVLEAAAGNVREGLKILGMLIYERGDDFYITERVMEAAARNTESGANIMNFLLKERPDEAVITERVLEAAVGNLEIGDKILEFIFREYGDDIEISERVLEAASRNEKKGGEIIDIILRRSNQSFTISERVLEAAAGNSWCGDEIVRHFISKLDTEIQMTSKVLGAAIGN
;
A
#
# COMPACT_ATOMS: atom_id res chain seq x y z
N MET A 1 0.52 -4.83 -52.81
CA MET A 1 0.46 -5.98 -51.88
C MET A 1 -0.34 -5.65 -50.62
N ILE A 2 0.10 -4.74 -49.73
CA ILE A 2 -0.65 -4.42 -48.49
C ILE A 2 -2.10 -3.99 -48.76
N ALA A 3 -2.33 -3.04 -49.68
CA ALA A 3 -3.70 -2.60 -50.03
C ALA A 3 -4.58 -3.72 -50.61
N ALA A 4 -3.98 -4.70 -51.29
CA ALA A 4 -4.70 -5.89 -51.75
C ALA A 4 -5.04 -6.81 -50.57
N ALA A 5 -4.08 -7.01 -49.65
CA ALA A 5 -4.27 -7.78 -48.43
C ALA A 5 -5.36 -7.20 -47.50
N GLN A 6 -5.59 -5.88 -47.51
CA GLN A 6 -6.67 -5.22 -46.75
C GLN A 6 -8.06 -5.37 -47.39
N ASN A 7 -8.16 -5.77 -48.65
CA ASN A 7 -9.44 -5.80 -49.33
C ASN A 7 -10.26 -7.01 -48.88
N HIS A 8 -11.35 -6.78 -48.16
CA HIS A 8 -12.21 -7.82 -47.61
C HIS A 8 -13.01 -8.62 -48.64
N LYS A 9 -13.21 -8.10 -49.85
CA LYS A 9 -14.11 -8.70 -50.85
C LYS A 9 -13.38 -9.44 -51.96
N CYS A 10 -12.28 -8.87 -52.44
CA CYS A 10 -11.53 -9.41 -53.58
C CYS A 10 -10.00 -9.42 -53.34
N GLY A 11 -9.58 -9.51 -52.07
CA GLY A 11 -8.17 -9.48 -51.70
C GLY A 11 -7.37 -10.61 -52.34
N ALA A 12 -7.94 -11.82 -52.45
CA ALA A 12 -7.28 -12.96 -53.06
C ALA A 12 -7.06 -12.77 -54.58
N GLU A 13 -8.07 -12.26 -55.29
CA GLU A 13 -8.01 -11.99 -56.73
C GLU A 13 -7.03 -10.86 -57.05
N LEU A 14 -7.04 -9.78 -56.23
CA LEU A 14 -6.07 -8.70 -56.35
C LEU A 14 -4.64 -9.19 -56.07
N MET A 15 -4.46 -10.09 -55.09
CA MET A 15 -3.17 -10.70 -54.80
C MET A 15 -2.69 -11.58 -55.96
N ALA A 16 -3.58 -12.38 -56.55
CA ALA A 16 -3.27 -13.22 -57.71
C ALA A 16 -2.84 -12.37 -58.91
N LEU A 17 -3.54 -11.27 -59.21
CA LEU A 17 -3.15 -10.35 -60.27
C LEU A 17 -1.75 -9.78 -60.01
N LEU A 18 -1.48 -9.30 -58.79
CA LEU A 18 -0.18 -8.72 -58.44
C LEU A 18 0.98 -9.73 -58.52
N LEU A 19 0.74 -11.00 -58.21
CA LEU A 19 1.75 -12.07 -58.34
C LEU A 19 2.03 -12.46 -59.80
N HIS A 20 1.06 -12.26 -60.71
CA HIS A 20 1.12 -12.68 -62.11
C HIS A 20 1.26 -11.51 -63.12
N CYS A 21 1.32 -10.25 -62.67
CA CYS A 21 1.40 -9.08 -63.56
C CYS A 21 2.73 -8.99 -64.32
N GLU A 22 2.72 -9.23 -65.63
CA GLU A 22 3.78 -8.82 -66.57
C GLU A 22 3.70 -7.31 -66.90
N PRO A 23 4.83 -6.59 -67.15
CA PRO A 23 6.06 -7.09 -67.78
C PRO A 23 7.23 -7.43 -66.84
N ARG A 24 7.07 -7.38 -65.51
CA ARG A 24 7.99 -8.00 -64.53
C ARG A 24 7.28 -8.25 -63.20
N PRO A 25 7.39 -9.47 -62.62
CA PRO A 25 7.84 -9.56 -61.23
C PRO A 25 8.48 -10.93 -60.91
N SER A 26 9.50 -11.41 -61.64
CA SER A 26 9.93 -12.81 -61.44
C SER A 26 10.88 -13.05 -60.26
N LYS A 27 11.46 -12.02 -59.60
CA LYS A 27 12.31 -12.22 -58.38
C LYS A 27 12.27 -11.14 -57.29
N ASP A 28 11.75 -9.93 -57.54
CA ASP A 28 11.91 -8.80 -56.61
C ASP A 28 10.68 -8.48 -55.73
N VAL A 29 9.48 -8.95 -56.07
CA VAL A 29 8.28 -8.73 -55.24
C VAL A 29 8.21 -9.81 -54.18
N ARG A 30 8.87 -9.57 -53.04
CA ARG A 30 8.78 -10.43 -51.87
C ARG A 30 7.50 -10.14 -51.08
N ILE A 31 6.84 -11.18 -50.61
CA ILE A 31 5.78 -11.08 -49.63
C ILE A 31 6.44 -10.75 -48.28
N THR A 32 6.25 -9.51 -47.82
CA THR A 32 6.80 -9.06 -46.53
C THR A 32 5.93 -9.52 -45.37
N GLU A 33 6.50 -9.50 -44.16
CA GLU A 33 5.77 -9.78 -42.92
C GLU A 33 4.51 -8.89 -42.78
N ASP A 34 4.62 -7.60 -43.10
CA ASP A 34 3.48 -6.65 -43.02
C ASP A 34 2.33 -7.06 -43.96
N VAL A 35 2.64 -7.63 -45.13
CA VAL A 35 1.64 -8.13 -46.07
C VAL A 35 0.95 -9.37 -45.50
N LEU A 36 1.71 -10.30 -44.90
CA LEU A 36 1.16 -11.51 -44.29
C LEU A 36 0.32 -11.21 -43.04
N GLU A 37 0.76 -10.30 -42.18
CA GLU A 37 0.02 -9.88 -40.99
C GLU A 37 -1.30 -9.22 -41.40
N THR A 38 -1.23 -8.30 -42.36
CA THR A 38 -2.42 -7.61 -42.89
C THR A 38 -3.39 -8.60 -43.53
N ALA A 39 -2.88 -9.56 -44.30
CA ALA A 39 -3.70 -10.60 -44.90
C ALA A 39 -4.31 -11.52 -43.82
N ALA A 40 -3.56 -11.88 -42.79
CA ALA A 40 -4.01 -12.78 -41.74
C ALA A 40 -5.14 -12.15 -40.90
N GLY A 41 -5.07 -10.83 -40.64
CA GLY A 41 -6.13 -10.09 -39.96
C GLY A 41 -7.37 -9.80 -40.81
N ASN A 42 -7.39 -10.15 -42.10
CA ASN A 42 -8.52 -9.86 -42.98
C ASN A 42 -9.64 -10.90 -42.85
N GLU A 43 -10.69 -10.58 -42.11
CA GLU A 43 -11.84 -11.48 -41.90
C GLU A 43 -12.63 -11.86 -43.16
N GLY A 44 -12.41 -11.20 -44.30
CA GLY A 44 -13.16 -11.43 -45.53
C GLY A 44 -12.42 -12.28 -46.56
N ALA A 45 -11.11 -12.08 -46.69
CA ALA A 45 -10.30 -12.67 -47.77
C ALA A 45 -9.08 -13.44 -47.28
N ALA A 46 -8.80 -13.52 -45.97
CA ALA A 46 -7.58 -14.15 -45.45
C ALA A 46 -7.41 -15.60 -45.93
N GLU A 47 -8.45 -16.43 -45.85
CA GLU A 47 -8.39 -17.82 -46.29
C GLU A 47 -7.99 -17.95 -47.76
N GLY A 48 -8.66 -17.23 -48.67
CA GLY A 48 -8.33 -17.25 -50.10
C GLY A 48 -6.94 -16.69 -50.41
N ILE A 49 -6.49 -15.67 -49.67
CA ILE A 49 -5.13 -15.15 -49.79
C ILE A 49 -4.11 -16.21 -49.36
N PHE A 50 -4.27 -16.83 -48.19
CA PHE A 50 -3.33 -17.84 -47.70
C PHE A 50 -3.33 -19.13 -48.54
N GLU A 51 -4.48 -19.56 -49.08
CA GLU A 51 -4.54 -20.69 -50.02
C GLU A 51 -3.77 -20.40 -51.30
N LEU A 52 -3.95 -19.21 -51.89
CA LEU A 52 -3.18 -18.77 -53.05
C LEU A 52 -1.67 -18.77 -52.75
N LEU A 53 -1.27 -18.13 -51.64
CA LEU A 53 0.14 -18.02 -51.26
C LEU A 53 0.78 -19.38 -50.97
N SER A 54 0.05 -20.31 -50.38
CA SER A 54 0.55 -21.67 -50.12
C SER A 54 0.82 -22.47 -51.38
N ARG A 55 0.07 -22.23 -52.46
CA ARG A 55 0.27 -22.89 -53.76
C ARG A 55 1.42 -22.26 -54.54
N GLU A 56 1.57 -20.94 -54.48
CA GLU A 56 2.44 -20.20 -55.40
C GLU A 56 3.74 -19.72 -54.78
N ARG A 57 3.76 -19.43 -53.47
CA ARG A 57 4.91 -18.89 -52.73
C ARG A 57 5.03 -19.50 -51.32
N PRO A 58 5.05 -20.84 -51.15
CA PRO A 58 5.08 -21.47 -49.83
C PRO A 58 6.33 -21.10 -49.02
N ASP A 59 7.47 -20.88 -49.68
CA ASP A 59 8.73 -20.53 -49.00
C ASP A 59 8.67 -19.17 -48.29
N GLU A 60 7.83 -18.25 -48.78
CA GLU A 60 7.66 -16.89 -48.25
C GLU A 60 6.62 -16.81 -47.12
N LEU A 61 5.84 -17.87 -46.89
CA LEU A 61 4.95 -18.00 -45.74
C LEU A 61 5.76 -18.33 -44.50
N LEU A 62 6.20 -17.31 -43.77
CA LEU A 62 6.96 -17.48 -42.52
C LEU A 62 6.05 -17.32 -41.31
N ILE A 63 6.20 -18.23 -40.34
CA ILE A 63 5.61 -18.05 -39.02
C ILE A 63 6.44 -17.00 -38.27
N THR A 64 5.87 -15.81 -38.11
CA THR A 64 6.37 -14.78 -37.22
C THR A 64 5.35 -14.49 -36.11
N PRO A 65 5.77 -13.87 -34.98
CA PRO A 65 4.83 -13.51 -33.92
C PRO A 65 3.66 -12.66 -34.41
N ARG A 66 3.91 -11.67 -35.28
CA ARG A 66 2.89 -10.75 -35.81
C ARG A 66 1.89 -11.48 -36.70
N VAL A 67 2.38 -12.30 -37.63
CA VAL A 67 1.53 -13.06 -38.56
C VAL A 67 0.69 -14.09 -37.82
N LEU A 68 1.27 -14.79 -36.84
CA LEU A 68 0.53 -15.80 -36.08
C LEU A 68 -0.50 -15.16 -35.14
N LEU A 69 -0.18 -14.03 -34.49
CA LEU A 69 -1.14 -13.29 -33.66
C LEU A 69 -2.32 -12.79 -34.51
N ALA A 70 -2.05 -12.21 -35.68
CA ALA A 70 -3.09 -11.78 -36.60
C ALA A 70 -3.96 -12.95 -37.10
N ALA A 71 -3.34 -14.11 -37.38
CA ALA A 71 -4.06 -15.31 -37.78
C ALA A 71 -4.95 -15.85 -36.66
N CYS A 72 -4.42 -16.01 -35.43
CA CYS A 72 -5.19 -16.52 -34.30
C CYS A 72 -6.34 -15.58 -33.88
N ASN A 73 -6.21 -14.28 -34.12
CA ASN A 73 -7.25 -13.29 -33.85
C ASN A 73 -8.34 -13.22 -34.94
N ASN A 74 -8.17 -13.91 -36.09
CA ASN A 74 -9.14 -13.90 -37.18
C ASN A 74 -10.34 -14.81 -36.88
N GLU A 75 -11.51 -14.21 -36.63
CA GLU A 75 -12.69 -14.93 -36.15
C GLU A 75 -13.25 -15.96 -37.15
N LYS A 76 -13.02 -15.76 -38.45
CA LYS A 76 -13.61 -16.62 -39.50
C LYS A 76 -12.66 -17.71 -39.98
N SER A 77 -11.36 -17.39 -40.08
CA SER A 77 -10.41 -18.23 -40.80
C SER A 77 -9.17 -18.62 -39.98
N ALA A 78 -9.12 -18.30 -38.67
CA ALA A 78 -7.96 -18.59 -37.82
C ALA A 78 -7.42 -20.03 -37.94
N LYS A 79 -8.31 -21.03 -37.86
CA LYS A 79 -7.91 -22.45 -37.94
C LYS A 79 -7.22 -22.76 -39.27
N ARG A 80 -7.82 -22.30 -40.38
CA ARG A 80 -7.37 -22.59 -41.74
C ARG A 80 -6.06 -21.89 -42.08
N ILE A 81 -5.94 -20.61 -41.73
CA ILE A 81 -4.71 -19.83 -41.90
C ILE A 81 -3.57 -20.47 -41.10
N THR A 82 -3.85 -20.88 -39.86
CA THR A 82 -2.86 -21.53 -39.01
C THR A 82 -2.39 -22.87 -39.58
N GLU A 83 -3.30 -23.72 -40.08
CA GLU A 83 -2.93 -24.98 -40.73
C GLU A 83 -2.03 -24.76 -41.95
N ILE A 84 -2.36 -23.77 -42.78
CA ILE A 84 -1.54 -23.40 -43.95
C ILE A 84 -0.14 -22.93 -43.52
N LEU A 85 -0.07 -22.06 -42.49
CA LEU A 85 1.19 -21.58 -41.95
C LEU A 85 2.06 -22.72 -41.41
N LEU A 86 1.47 -23.67 -40.68
CA LEU A 86 2.20 -24.83 -40.15
C LEU A 86 2.76 -25.70 -41.29
N LEU A 87 1.95 -26.02 -42.31
CA LEU A 87 2.42 -26.82 -43.45
C LEU A 87 3.55 -26.13 -44.23
N ALA A 88 3.46 -24.82 -44.44
CA ALA A 88 4.46 -24.06 -45.20
C ALA A 88 5.80 -23.85 -44.46
N ASN A 89 5.87 -24.22 -43.18
CA ASN A 89 7.06 -24.06 -42.36
C ASN A 89 7.75 -25.37 -41.99
N GLU A 90 7.31 -26.52 -42.50
CA GLU A 90 7.98 -27.82 -42.26
C GLU A 90 9.50 -27.75 -42.54
N GLY A 91 10.31 -28.19 -41.56
CA GLY A 91 11.77 -28.13 -41.62
C GLY A 91 12.39 -26.74 -41.34
N LYS A 92 11.59 -25.74 -40.95
CA LYS A 92 12.06 -24.42 -40.52
C LYS A 92 12.02 -24.30 -39.00
N THR A 93 13.03 -23.63 -38.44
CA THR A 93 13.04 -23.29 -37.00
C THR A 93 12.00 -22.21 -36.68
N ILE A 94 11.08 -22.52 -35.78
CA ILE A 94 10.04 -21.59 -35.31
C ILE A 94 10.45 -21.03 -33.95
N ARG A 95 10.46 -19.70 -33.82
CA ARG A 95 10.74 -19.03 -32.54
C ARG A 95 9.45 -18.69 -31.80
N ILE A 96 9.26 -19.26 -30.62
CA ILE A 96 8.15 -18.95 -29.73
C ILE A 96 8.57 -17.78 -28.82
N THR A 97 7.83 -16.68 -28.92
CA THR A 97 8.13 -15.39 -28.25
C THR A 97 7.17 -15.11 -27.11
N ALA A 98 7.54 -14.19 -26.21
CA ALA A 98 6.70 -13.79 -25.08
C ALA A 98 5.31 -13.31 -25.52
N SER A 99 5.21 -12.53 -26.60
CA SER A 99 3.93 -12.05 -27.12
C SER A 99 3.01 -13.17 -27.59
N MET A 100 3.57 -14.26 -28.15
CA MET A 100 2.80 -15.45 -28.54
C MET A 100 2.26 -16.18 -27.31
N VAL A 101 3.08 -16.31 -26.25
CA VAL A 101 2.68 -16.92 -24.98
C VAL A 101 1.66 -16.07 -24.23
N GLU A 102 1.86 -14.76 -24.15
CA GLU A 102 0.94 -13.83 -23.48
C GLU A 102 -0.44 -13.80 -24.13
N ALA A 103 -0.51 -13.96 -25.46
CA ALA A 103 -1.76 -14.07 -26.20
C ALA A 103 -2.55 -15.36 -25.90
N THR A 104 -2.02 -16.27 -25.09
CA THR A 104 -2.78 -17.42 -24.56
C THR A 104 -3.61 -17.08 -23.33
N ARG A 105 -3.44 -15.90 -22.72
CA ARG A 105 -4.23 -15.47 -21.55
C ARG A 105 -5.71 -15.35 -21.94
N GLU A 106 -6.59 -15.94 -21.12
CA GLU A 106 -8.04 -15.85 -21.35
C GLU A 106 -8.50 -14.39 -21.21
N ASP A 107 -9.20 -13.87 -22.23
CA ASP A 107 -9.83 -12.56 -22.14
C ASP A 107 -11.09 -12.68 -21.25
N LYS A 108 -11.01 -12.21 -20.00
CA LYS A 108 -12.12 -12.25 -19.04
C LYS A 108 -13.34 -11.41 -19.49
N SER A 109 -13.22 -10.60 -20.55
CA SER A 109 -14.33 -9.80 -21.09
C SER A 109 -15.40 -10.65 -21.80
N SER A 110 -15.04 -11.76 -22.45
CA SER A 110 -16.00 -12.64 -23.14
C SER A 110 -16.90 -13.44 -22.19
N ARG A 111 -16.47 -13.67 -20.93
CA ARG A 111 -17.33 -14.26 -19.87
C ARG A 111 -18.38 -13.29 -19.31
N ARG A 112 -18.19 -11.97 -19.40
CA ARG A 112 -19.14 -10.98 -18.84
C ARG A 112 -20.45 -10.90 -19.63
N SER A 113 -20.46 -11.32 -20.89
CA SER A 113 -21.63 -11.32 -21.80
C SER A 113 -22.76 -12.25 -21.36
N PHE A 114 -22.51 -13.20 -20.44
CA PHE A 114 -23.47 -14.25 -20.06
C PHE A 114 -23.89 -14.24 -18.57
N ASN A 115 -23.49 -13.23 -17.79
CA ASN A 115 -23.83 -13.16 -16.36
C ASN A 115 -25.31 -12.84 -16.07
N TRP A 116 -26.11 -12.50 -17.08
CA TRP A 116 -27.56 -12.34 -16.96
C TRP A 116 -28.35 -13.64 -17.21
N VAL A 117 -27.70 -14.72 -17.68
CA VAL A 117 -28.36 -16.01 -17.95
C VAL A 117 -28.41 -16.89 -16.68
N PRO A 118 -29.60 -17.26 -16.19
CA PRO A 118 -29.77 -18.10 -15.00
C PRO A 118 -29.07 -19.46 -15.10
N LYS A 119 -28.42 -19.90 -14.01
CA LYS A 119 -27.58 -21.13 -13.95
C LYS A 119 -28.24 -22.39 -14.52
N HIS A 120 -29.57 -22.53 -14.39
CA HIS A 120 -30.31 -23.72 -14.84
C HIS A 120 -30.60 -23.75 -16.36
N LEU A 121 -30.36 -22.65 -17.07
CA LEU A 121 -30.52 -22.56 -18.54
C LEU A 121 -29.18 -22.66 -19.29
N ARG A 122 -28.04 -22.51 -18.59
CA ARG A 122 -26.69 -22.57 -19.20
C ARG A 122 -26.35 -23.93 -19.82
N GLY A 123 -26.94 -25.03 -19.33
CA GLY A 123 -26.69 -26.38 -19.86
C GLY A 123 -27.60 -26.79 -21.04
N LYS A 124 -28.55 -25.95 -21.46
CA LYS A 124 -29.54 -26.26 -22.52
C LYS A 124 -29.46 -25.37 -23.76
N LEU A 125 -28.60 -24.36 -23.74
CA LEU A 125 -28.31 -23.52 -24.89
C LEU A 125 -27.00 -24.00 -25.51
N GLU A 126 -27.09 -24.76 -26.61
CA GLU A 126 -25.99 -24.88 -27.57
C GLU A 126 -25.88 -23.53 -28.31
N LEU A 127 -25.49 -22.48 -27.60
CA LEU A 127 -24.95 -21.29 -28.23
C LEU A 127 -23.51 -21.66 -28.58
N GLY A 128 -23.22 -21.77 -29.88
CA GLY A 128 -21.90 -22.13 -30.40
C GLY A 128 -20.83 -21.36 -29.66
N GLU A 129 -19.89 -22.08 -29.05
CA GLU A 129 -18.75 -21.48 -28.35
C GLU A 129 -18.06 -20.52 -29.31
N GLU A 130 -18.15 -19.21 -29.06
CA GLU A 130 -17.26 -18.26 -29.71
C GLU A 130 -15.84 -18.75 -29.45
N PRO A 131 -15.00 -18.93 -30.49
CA PRO A 131 -13.66 -19.44 -30.30
C PRO A 131 -12.89 -18.45 -29.43
N ASP A 132 -12.66 -18.83 -28.18
CA ASP A 132 -11.82 -18.08 -27.26
C ASP A 132 -10.43 -17.90 -27.93
N LYS A 133 -10.11 -16.65 -28.28
CA LYS A 133 -8.88 -16.26 -28.99
C LYS A 133 -7.64 -16.78 -28.25
N GLY A 134 -7.70 -16.80 -26.91
CA GLY A 134 -6.66 -17.37 -26.06
C GLY A 134 -6.53 -18.89 -26.26
N ASN A 135 -7.64 -19.62 -26.34
CA ASN A 135 -7.65 -21.07 -26.59
C ASN A 135 -7.12 -21.43 -27.99
N MET A 136 -7.43 -20.63 -29.02
CA MET A 136 -6.85 -20.82 -30.36
C MET A 136 -5.33 -20.68 -30.35
N MET A 137 -4.79 -19.65 -29.67
CA MET A 137 -3.34 -19.50 -29.53
C MET A 137 -2.73 -20.66 -28.73
N LYS A 138 -3.35 -21.10 -27.62
CA LYS A 138 -2.91 -22.27 -26.85
C LYS A 138 -2.79 -23.52 -27.73
N GLN A 139 -3.83 -23.83 -28.50
CA GLN A 139 -3.84 -25.00 -29.39
C GLN A 139 -2.81 -24.88 -30.51
N THR A 140 -2.63 -23.68 -31.05
CA THR A 140 -1.65 -23.40 -32.10
C THR A 140 -0.23 -23.64 -31.61
N ILE A 141 0.12 -23.11 -30.43
CA ILE A 141 1.43 -23.35 -29.83
C ILE A 141 1.63 -24.84 -29.51
N LYS A 142 0.61 -25.55 -29.00
CA LYS A 142 0.68 -27.01 -28.82
C LYS A 142 0.98 -27.74 -30.13
N LYS A 143 0.32 -27.35 -31.23
CA LYS A 143 0.55 -27.94 -32.57
C LYS A 143 1.97 -27.66 -33.08
N ILE A 144 2.45 -26.42 -32.95
CA ILE A 144 3.82 -26.04 -33.30
C ILE A 144 4.81 -26.97 -32.57
N ILE A 145 4.60 -27.19 -31.28
CA ILE A 145 5.54 -28.01 -30.51
C ILE A 145 5.43 -29.49 -30.87
N SER A 146 4.22 -30.02 -31.04
CA SER A 146 4.04 -31.43 -31.42
C SER A 146 4.59 -31.75 -32.81
N GLN A 147 4.46 -30.82 -33.77
CA GLN A 147 4.84 -31.03 -35.16
C GLN A 147 6.33 -30.76 -35.40
N PHE A 148 6.90 -29.73 -34.77
CA PHE A 148 8.25 -29.26 -35.07
C PHE A 148 9.33 -29.74 -34.09
N GLY A 149 8.96 -30.35 -32.96
CA GLY A 149 9.96 -30.97 -32.08
C GLY A 149 11.02 -29.95 -31.59
N ASP A 150 12.29 -30.26 -31.85
CA ASP A 150 13.47 -29.45 -31.49
C ASP A 150 13.62 -28.17 -32.34
N GLU A 151 12.90 -28.08 -33.46
CA GLU A 151 12.88 -26.88 -34.32
C GLU A 151 12.00 -25.77 -33.73
N ALA A 152 11.10 -26.10 -32.80
CA ALA A 152 10.33 -25.12 -32.04
C ALA A 152 11.14 -24.62 -30.82
N ARG A 153 11.76 -23.45 -30.93
CA ARG A 153 12.64 -22.88 -29.90
C ARG A 153 11.98 -21.74 -29.15
N PHE A 154 11.99 -21.82 -27.82
CA PHE A 154 11.54 -20.72 -26.96
C PHE A 154 12.62 -19.67 -26.78
N THR A 155 12.18 -18.41 -26.73
CA THR A 155 12.99 -17.33 -26.16
C THR A 155 12.94 -17.40 -24.63
N ALA A 156 13.98 -16.90 -23.95
CA ALA A 156 13.99 -16.84 -22.48
C ALA A 156 12.79 -16.04 -21.93
N GLN A 157 12.41 -14.96 -22.64
CA GLN A 157 11.23 -14.15 -22.30
C GLN A 157 9.92 -14.95 -22.46
N ALA A 158 9.81 -15.81 -23.48
CA ALA A 158 8.64 -16.68 -23.63
C ALA A 158 8.52 -17.67 -22.48
N LEU A 159 9.64 -18.24 -22.03
CA LEU A 159 9.67 -19.14 -20.87
C LEU A 159 9.27 -18.42 -19.57
N SER A 160 9.76 -17.20 -19.35
CA SER A 160 9.28 -16.36 -18.24
C SER A 160 7.79 -16.04 -18.36
N ALA A 161 7.28 -15.74 -19.55
CA ALA A 161 5.85 -15.48 -19.74
C ALA A 161 4.97 -16.71 -19.42
N LEU A 162 5.45 -17.93 -19.68
CA LEU A 162 4.76 -19.18 -19.29
C LEU A 162 4.61 -19.27 -17.77
N ALA A 163 5.64 -18.86 -17.04
CA ALA A 163 5.66 -18.86 -15.59
C ALA A 163 4.69 -17.84 -14.95
N VAL A 164 4.08 -16.96 -15.75
CA VAL A 164 3.08 -15.97 -15.32
C VAL A 164 1.68 -16.28 -15.92
N LEU A 165 1.45 -17.51 -16.38
CA LEU A 165 0.12 -17.96 -16.81
C LEU A 165 -0.64 -18.60 -15.65
N GLU A 166 -1.96 -18.37 -15.59
CA GLU A 166 -2.86 -19.07 -14.66
C GLU A 166 -2.96 -20.57 -15.01
N ASP A 167 -2.84 -20.91 -16.31
CA ASP A 167 -3.00 -22.27 -16.83
C ASP A 167 -1.65 -22.99 -16.99
N THR A 168 -1.36 -23.89 -16.05
CA THR A 168 -0.10 -24.65 -15.97
C THR A 168 -0.01 -25.83 -16.92
N ARG A 169 -1.09 -26.21 -17.63
CA ARG A 169 -1.11 -27.40 -18.51
C ARG A 169 -0.14 -27.29 -19.68
N LEU A 170 0.03 -26.08 -20.22
CA LEU A 170 1.02 -25.83 -21.28
C LEU A 170 2.45 -26.09 -20.78
N LEU A 171 2.73 -25.69 -19.53
CA LEU A 171 4.03 -25.93 -18.92
C LEU A 171 4.26 -27.43 -18.65
N GLU A 172 3.23 -28.14 -18.15
CA GLU A 172 3.28 -29.58 -17.83
C GLU A 172 3.70 -30.44 -19.03
N ASP A 173 3.00 -30.27 -20.16
CA ASP A 173 3.26 -31.01 -21.40
C ASP A 173 4.72 -30.83 -21.86
N TRP A 174 5.34 -29.69 -21.57
CA TRP A 174 6.66 -29.34 -22.11
C TRP A 174 7.81 -29.61 -21.16
N LEU A 175 7.59 -29.55 -19.85
CA LEU A 175 8.58 -29.98 -18.87
C LEU A 175 8.90 -31.47 -19.04
N LEU A 176 7.87 -32.32 -19.25
CA LEU A 176 8.03 -33.75 -19.54
C LEU A 176 8.87 -34.02 -20.79
N ALA A 177 8.79 -33.14 -21.78
CA ALA A 177 9.47 -33.33 -23.05
C ALA A 177 10.97 -32.94 -23.01
N LYS A 178 11.46 -32.30 -21.93
CA LYS A 178 12.86 -31.85 -21.74
C LYS A 178 13.46 -31.05 -22.91
N ARG A 179 12.65 -30.24 -23.59
CA ARG A 179 13.01 -29.58 -24.86
C ARG A 179 13.72 -28.23 -24.73
N PHE A 180 13.92 -27.74 -23.52
CA PHE A 180 14.56 -26.44 -23.27
C PHE A 180 15.26 -26.43 -21.92
N GLU A 181 16.35 -25.67 -21.83
CA GLU A 181 17.00 -25.35 -20.56
C GLU A 181 16.10 -24.40 -19.74
N ILE A 182 16.02 -24.60 -18.43
CA ILE A 182 15.24 -23.72 -17.55
C ILE A 182 16.06 -22.45 -17.25
N PRO A 183 15.69 -21.27 -17.79
CA PRO A 183 16.41 -20.04 -17.47
C PRO A 183 16.05 -19.59 -16.05
N ARG A 184 17.00 -18.95 -15.36
CA ARG A 184 16.76 -18.39 -14.01
C ARG A 184 15.57 -17.45 -13.97
N SER A 185 15.38 -16.65 -15.02
CA SER A 185 14.26 -15.71 -15.15
C SER A 185 12.88 -16.39 -15.19
N MET A 186 12.81 -17.66 -15.57
CA MET A 186 11.56 -18.43 -15.54
C MET A 186 11.23 -18.85 -14.11
N VAL A 187 12.24 -19.28 -13.35
CA VAL A 187 12.09 -19.66 -11.94
C VAL A 187 11.77 -18.43 -11.08
N GLU A 188 12.46 -17.31 -11.30
CA GLU A 188 12.15 -16.02 -10.64
C GLU A 188 10.70 -15.58 -10.95
N ALA A 189 10.25 -15.70 -12.20
CA ALA A 189 8.88 -15.36 -12.58
C ALA A 189 7.84 -16.30 -11.97
N ALA A 190 8.15 -17.59 -11.82
CA ALA A 190 7.28 -18.55 -11.15
C ALA A 190 7.16 -18.24 -9.65
N ALA A 191 8.27 -17.91 -8.99
CA ALA A 191 8.28 -17.49 -7.59
C ALA A 191 7.49 -16.20 -7.34
N ALA A 192 7.59 -15.23 -8.24
CA ALA A 192 6.82 -13.98 -8.19
C ALA A 192 5.35 -14.14 -8.58
N ASN A 193 4.88 -15.33 -8.99
CA ASN A 193 3.52 -15.51 -9.49
C ASN A 193 2.52 -15.78 -8.34
N PRO A 194 1.55 -14.87 -8.09
CA PRO A 194 0.59 -14.97 -6.99
C PRO A 194 -0.54 -15.98 -7.22
N ASP A 195 -0.76 -16.42 -8.46
CA ASP A 195 -1.90 -17.26 -8.85
C ASP A 195 -1.50 -18.75 -8.95
N ALA A 196 -0.44 -19.03 -9.71
CA ALA A 196 -0.05 -20.40 -10.06
C ALA A 196 1.42 -20.72 -9.74
N GLY A 197 2.12 -19.81 -9.05
CA GLY A 197 3.55 -19.92 -8.75
C GLY A 197 3.93 -21.19 -8.00
N MET A 198 3.16 -21.56 -6.96
CA MET A 198 3.38 -22.80 -6.18
C MET A 198 3.39 -24.05 -7.07
N LYS A 199 2.29 -24.27 -7.80
CA LYS A 199 2.16 -25.43 -8.69
C LYS A 199 3.27 -25.45 -9.75
N MET A 200 3.66 -24.29 -10.27
CA MET A 200 4.73 -24.20 -11.25
C MET A 200 6.10 -24.53 -10.67
N LEU A 201 6.42 -24.03 -9.48
CA LEU A 201 7.67 -24.37 -8.80
C LEU A 201 7.72 -25.85 -8.44
N GLU A 202 6.64 -26.43 -7.92
CA GLU A 202 6.55 -27.89 -7.68
C GLU A 202 6.80 -28.69 -8.95
N MET A 203 6.18 -28.34 -10.06
CA MET A 203 6.39 -29.02 -11.35
C MET A 203 7.83 -28.87 -11.86
N LEU A 204 8.41 -27.67 -11.74
CA LEU A 204 9.80 -27.41 -12.14
C LEU A 204 10.77 -28.25 -11.31
N LEU A 205 10.59 -28.29 -9.98
CA LEU A 205 11.45 -29.03 -9.07
C LEU A 205 11.27 -30.55 -9.22
N HIS A 206 10.03 -31.05 -9.34
CA HIS A 206 9.75 -32.48 -9.50
C HIS A 206 10.28 -33.05 -10.82
N GLU A 207 10.03 -32.35 -11.94
CA GLU A 207 10.37 -32.86 -13.27
C GLU A 207 11.81 -32.56 -13.70
N ARG A 208 12.38 -31.44 -13.22
CA ARG A 208 13.67 -30.91 -13.69
C ARG A 208 14.68 -30.65 -12.58
N GLY A 209 14.39 -31.00 -11.31
CA GLY A 209 15.22 -30.85 -10.10
C GLY A 209 16.63 -30.31 -10.30
N ASN A 210 17.58 -31.17 -10.70
CA ASN A 210 19.01 -30.82 -10.84
C ASN A 210 19.33 -29.69 -11.85
N GLU A 211 18.42 -29.42 -12.79
CA GLU A 211 18.56 -28.36 -13.80
C GLU A 211 18.01 -27.01 -13.31
N VAL A 212 17.17 -27.02 -12.27
CA VAL A 212 16.56 -25.83 -11.70
C VAL A 212 17.52 -25.22 -10.67
N LYS A 213 18.13 -24.09 -11.03
CA LYS A 213 18.99 -23.34 -10.11
C LYS A 213 18.15 -22.37 -9.29
N ILE A 214 17.85 -22.72 -8.04
CA ILE A 214 17.28 -21.78 -7.09
C ILE A 214 18.40 -20.87 -6.58
N THR A 215 18.14 -19.56 -6.57
CA THR A 215 19.09 -18.54 -6.11
C THR A 215 18.40 -17.63 -5.11
N GLU A 216 19.17 -16.80 -4.40
CA GLU A 216 18.65 -15.74 -3.53
C GLU A 216 17.57 -14.89 -4.24
N ARG A 217 17.76 -14.55 -5.52
CA ARG A 217 16.78 -13.76 -6.29
C ARG A 217 15.43 -14.46 -6.43
N VAL A 218 15.42 -15.79 -6.48
CA VAL A 218 14.18 -16.59 -6.50
C VAL A 218 13.49 -16.51 -5.14
N LEU A 219 14.26 -16.60 -4.05
CA LEU A 219 13.71 -16.44 -2.69
C LEU A 219 13.15 -15.02 -2.49
N VAL A 220 13.90 -13.98 -2.87
CA VAL A 220 13.44 -12.58 -2.81
C VAL A 220 12.16 -12.38 -3.64
N ALA A 221 12.08 -12.97 -4.83
CA ALA A 221 10.88 -12.92 -5.67
C ALA A 221 9.67 -13.63 -5.03
N ALA A 222 9.89 -14.74 -4.33
CA ALA A 222 8.84 -15.45 -3.59
C ALA A 222 8.37 -14.65 -2.36
N VAL A 223 9.32 -14.10 -1.61
CA VAL A 223 9.04 -13.24 -0.44
C VAL A 223 8.29 -11.97 -0.85
N GLY A 224 8.63 -11.43 -2.03
CA GLY A 224 8.05 -10.22 -2.65
C GLY A 224 6.56 -10.28 -3.01
N ASN A 225 5.90 -11.41 -2.78
CA ASN A 225 4.56 -11.70 -3.24
C ASN A 225 3.54 -11.47 -2.11
N GLU A 226 2.35 -10.95 -2.42
CA GLU A 226 1.40 -10.47 -1.40
C GLU A 226 0.20 -11.41 -1.13
N ARG A 227 0.18 -12.61 -1.74
CA ARG A 227 -0.98 -13.53 -1.65
C ARG A 227 -0.81 -14.70 -0.68
N VAL A 228 -1.95 -15.28 -0.29
CA VAL A 228 -2.07 -16.42 0.65
C VAL A 228 -1.42 -17.70 0.08
N GLY A 229 -0.63 -18.41 0.89
CA GLY A 229 0.04 -19.68 0.53
C GLY A 229 1.55 -19.60 0.28
N LEU A 230 2.17 -18.46 0.60
CA LEU A 230 3.61 -18.21 0.40
C LEU A 230 4.51 -18.85 1.43
N ASP A 231 4.00 -19.08 2.63
CA ASP A 231 4.66 -19.91 3.65
C ASP A 231 5.04 -21.27 3.08
N ILE A 232 4.13 -21.90 2.31
CA ILE A 232 4.38 -23.20 1.68
C ILE A 232 5.40 -23.11 0.55
N VAL A 233 5.36 -22.04 -0.27
CA VAL A 233 6.34 -21.85 -1.36
C VAL A 233 7.75 -21.61 -0.80
N ILE A 234 7.86 -20.76 0.22
CA ILE A 234 9.14 -20.49 0.87
C ILE A 234 9.64 -21.74 1.59
N GLU A 235 8.77 -22.46 2.30
CA GLU A 235 9.11 -23.72 2.94
C GLU A 235 9.59 -24.77 1.92
N LEU A 236 8.92 -24.91 0.78
CA LEU A 236 9.33 -25.80 -0.31
C LEU A 236 10.73 -25.44 -0.83
N LEU A 237 10.97 -24.15 -1.09
CA LEU A 237 12.28 -23.68 -1.57
C LEU A 237 13.39 -23.94 -0.55
N LEU A 238 13.13 -23.72 0.74
CA LEU A 238 14.09 -23.97 1.82
C LEU A 238 14.36 -25.47 2.05
N ARG A 239 13.35 -26.34 1.89
CA ARG A 239 13.49 -27.79 2.02
C ARG A 239 14.27 -28.41 0.87
N GLU A 240 13.91 -28.09 -0.37
CA GLU A 240 14.49 -28.74 -1.56
C GLU A 240 15.94 -28.29 -1.83
N CYS A 241 16.32 -27.08 -1.41
CA CYS A 241 17.65 -26.52 -1.72
C CYS A 241 18.62 -26.50 -0.52
N GLY A 242 18.20 -26.99 0.65
CA GLY A 242 19.06 -27.17 1.82
C GLY A 242 19.89 -25.93 2.15
N SER A 243 21.22 -26.06 2.06
CA SER A 243 22.24 -25.03 2.36
C SER A 243 22.66 -24.15 1.18
N GLU A 244 22.12 -24.36 -0.02
CA GLU A 244 22.53 -23.60 -1.21
C GLU A 244 21.92 -22.19 -1.24
N ILE A 245 20.76 -22.01 -0.60
CA ILE A 245 20.10 -20.71 -0.47
C ILE A 245 20.54 -20.06 0.84
N ARG A 246 21.15 -18.88 0.74
CA ARG A 246 21.47 -18.04 1.90
C ARG A 246 20.36 -17.02 2.10
N ILE A 247 19.95 -16.83 3.35
CA ILE A 247 19.09 -15.71 3.72
C ILE A 247 19.99 -14.48 3.85
N THR A 248 19.67 -13.44 3.09
CA THR A 248 20.42 -12.19 3.03
C THR A 248 19.62 -11.04 3.62
N GLU A 249 20.28 -9.92 3.88
CA GLU A 249 19.63 -8.67 4.26
C GLU A 249 18.55 -8.26 3.24
N GLY A 250 18.82 -8.40 1.93
CA GLY A 250 17.83 -8.10 0.89
C GLY A 250 16.58 -9.00 0.95
N THR A 251 16.71 -10.22 1.46
CA THR A 251 15.56 -11.12 1.69
C THR A 251 14.72 -10.64 2.88
N ILE A 252 15.37 -10.19 3.96
CA ILE A 252 14.72 -9.65 5.16
C ILE A 252 14.03 -8.32 4.83
N GLU A 253 14.72 -7.42 4.11
CA GLU A 253 14.17 -6.14 3.65
C GLU A 253 12.96 -6.32 2.75
N ALA A 254 13.03 -7.28 1.79
CA ALA A 254 11.88 -7.62 0.97
C ALA A 254 10.70 -8.02 1.85
N ALA A 255 10.88 -8.93 2.82
CA ALA A 255 9.80 -9.36 3.71
C ALA A 255 9.24 -8.19 4.56
N MET A 256 10.10 -7.33 5.11
CA MET A 256 9.70 -6.15 5.90
C MET A 256 8.97 -5.09 5.07
N SER A 257 9.18 -5.06 3.75
CA SER A 257 8.46 -4.14 2.86
C SER A 257 6.98 -4.51 2.66
N HIS A 258 6.59 -5.70 3.13
CA HIS A 258 5.20 -6.16 3.14
C HIS A 258 4.60 -5.98 4.53
N GLY A 259 3.30 -5.64 4.58
CA GLY A 259 2.54 -5.46 5.83
C GLY A 259 2.39 -6.76 6.64
N PHE A 260 1.16 -7.12 7.03
CA PHE A 260 0.93 -8.26 7.93
C PHE A 260 1.54 -9.61 7.48
N ALA A 261 1.62 -9.87 6.16
CA ALA A 261 2.22 -11.10 5.63
C ALA A 261 3.74 -11.18 5.85
N GLY A 262 4.43 -10.04 5.88
CA GLY A 262 5.88 -9.97 6.06
C GLY A 262 6.33 -10.56 7.40
N GLY A 263 5.57 -10.31 8.46
CA GLY A 263 5.83 -10.89 9.78
C GLY A 263 5.75 -12.42 9.81
N GLN A 264 4.84 -13.04 9.04
CA GLN A 264 4.72 -14.50 8.95
C GLN A 264 5.88 -15.11 8.16
N ILE A 265 6.26 -14.45 7.07
CA ILE A 265 7.40 -14.86 6.25
C ILE A 265 8.70 -14.79 7.07
N LEU A 266 8.95 -13.69 7.77
CA LEU A 266 10.13 -13.53 8.62
C LEU A 266 10.17 -14.60 9.72
N LEU A 267 9.03 -14.92 10.33
CA LEU A 267 8.95 -15.97 11.33
C LEU A 267 9.30 -17.35 10.76
N LEU A 268 8.86 -17.67 9.54
CA LEU A 268 9.22 -18.91 8.85
C LEU A 268 10.73 -18.96 8.55
N LEU A 269 11.29 -17.88 7.99
CA LEU A 269 12.71 -17.76 7.68
C LEU A 269 13.58 -17.96 8.93
N LEU A 270 13.19 -17.34 10.05
CA LEU A 270 13.85 -17.48 11.34
C LEU A 270 13.71 -18.89 11.93
N THR A 271 12.55 -19.53 11.79
CA THR A 271 12.33 -20.88 12.32
C THR A 271 13.17 -21.92 11.56
N GLU A 272 13.27 -21.80 10.23
CA GLU A 272 13.99 -22.77 9.39
C GLU A 272 15.51 -22.54 9.36
N ARG A 273 15.96 -21.29 9.48
CA ARG A 273 17.36 -20.89 9.24
C ARG A 273 17.84 -19.76 10.17
N GLY A 274 17.25 -19.59 11.36
CA GLY A 274 17.54 -18.47 12.26
C GLY A 274 19.01 -18.26 12.63
N LYS A 275 19.85 -19.32 12.63
CA LYS A 275 21.30 -19.20 12.85
C LYS A 275 22.04 -18.42 11.77
N GLU A 276 21.46 -18.29 10.57
CA GLU A 276 22.03 -17.51 9.46
C GLU A 276 21.58 -16.05 9.51
N ILE A 277 20.55 -15.73 10.28
CA ILE A 277 19.93 -14.41 10.32
C ILE A 277 20.48 -13.63 11.51
N GLN A 278 21.16 -12.53 11.21
CA GLN A 278 21.50 -11.55 12.23
C GLN A 278 20.27 -10.72 12.58
N VAL A 279 19.91 -10.67 13.87
CA VAL A 279 18.83 -9.80 14.33
C VAL A 279 19.33 -8.37 14.40
N THR A 280 18.76 -7.49 13.58
CA THR A 280 19.09 -6.07 13.48
C THR A 280 18.07 -5.19 14.22
N GLU A 281 18.43 -3.93 14.49
CA GLU A 281 17.47 -2.94 15.02
C GLU A 281 16.26 -2.76 14.09
N SER A 282 16.47 -2.81 12.76
CA SER A 282 15.38 -2.70 11.78
C SER A 282 14.39 -3.86 11.88
N LEU A 283 14.87 -5.09 12.08
CA LEU A 283 14.01 -6.25 12.28
C LEU A 283 13.25 -6.18 13.60
N MET A 284 13.90 -5.74 14.68
CA MET A 284 13.27 -5.55 15.99
C MET A 284 12.18 -4.48 15.96
N THR A 285 12.46 -3.32 15.36
CA THR A 285 11.48 -2.23 15.22
C THR A 285 10.31 -2.63 14.31
N TYR A 286 10.57 -3.36 13.23
CA TYR A 286 9.50 -3.92 12.39
C TYR A 286 8.62 -4.90 13.17
N ALA A 287 9.22 -5.84 13.90
CA ALA A 287 8.49 -6.78 14.73
C ALA A 287 7.64 -6.07 15.79
N ALA A 288 8.19 -5.00 16.39
CA ALA A 288 7.50 -4.21 17.39
C ALA A 288 6.20 -3.56 16.89
N ARG A 289 6.17 -3.21 15.60
CA ARG A 289 5.05 -2.53 14.96
C ARG A 289 4.04 -3.49 14.33
N GLU A 290 4.54 -4.48 13.61
CA GLU A 290 3.74 -5.21 12.62
C GLU A 290 3.37 -6.65 13.03
N SER A 291 4.11 -7.28 13.95
CA SER A 291 3.89 -8.72 14.23
C SER A 291 4.28 -9.16 15.64
N ARG A 292 3.26 -9.46 16.44
CA ARG A 292 3.40 -10.08 17.77
C ARG A 292 4.17 -11.40 17.73
N HIS A 293 3.84 -12.27 16.79
CA HIS A 293 4.46 -13.60 16.74
C HIS A 293 5.94 -13.52 16.40
N LEU A 294 6.31 -12.59 15.52
CA LEU A 294 7.71 -12.31 15.21
C LEU A 294 8.42 -11.73 16.43
N TRP A 295 7.81 -10.75 17.11
CA TRP A 295 8.35 -10.17 18.35
C TRP A 295 8.62 -11.24 19.41
N SER A 296 7.62 -12.04 19.78
CA SER A 296 7.78 -13.06 20.82
C SER A 296 8.81 -14.11 20.41
N TRP A 297 8.89 -14.48 19.13
CA TRP A 297 9.94 -15.39 18.65
C TRP A 297 11.33 -14.78 18.83
N LEU A 298 11.53 -13.53 18.39
CA LEU A 298 12.81 -12.83 18.50
C LEU A 298 13.22 -12.67 19.96
N VAL A 299 12.31 -12.26 20.85
CA VAL A 299 12.62 -12.10 22.28
C VAL A 299 12.99 -13.43 22.94
N LEU A 300 12.31 -14.54 22.59
CA LEU A 300 12.55 -15.85 23.21
C LEU A 300 13.75 -16.62 22.65
N HIS A 301 14.07 -16.45 21.35
CA HIS A 301 15.04 -17.29 20.64
C HIS A 301 16.32 -16.58 20.25
N SER A 302 16.39 -15.25 20.39
CA SER A 302 17.63 -14.56 20.13
C SER A 302 18.61 -14.80 21.27
N ASP A 303 19.84 -15.17 20.91
CA ASP A 303 20.95 -15.13 21.85
C ASP A 303 20.99 -13.71 22.46
N ARG A 304 21.19 -13.61 23.78
CA ARG A 304 21.05 -12.38 24.60
C ARG A 304 21.99 -11.21 24.22
N ASP A 305 22.62 -11.27 23.06
CA ASP A 305 23.48 -10.25 22.46
C ASP A 305 22.68 -9.17 21.69
N ILE A 306 21.35 -9.24 21.62
CA ILE A 306 20.56 -8.13 21.07
C ILE A 306 20.62 -6.94 22.03
N GLN A 307 21.18 -5.83 21.54
CA GLN A 307 21.10 -4.56 22.23
C GLN A 307 19.70 -3.96 22.07
N MET A 308 18.98 -3.81 23.18
CA MET A 308 17.72 -3.08 23.23
C MET A 308 18.00 -1.58 23.21
N THR A 309 18.06 -1.03 22.01
CA THR A 309 18.19 0.41 21.77
C THR A 309 16.93 1.16 22.20
N GLU A 310 17.07 2.44 22.56
CA GLU A 310 15.95 3.35 22.86
C GLU A 310 14.85 3.30 21.77
N ARG A 311 15.24 3.25 20.50
CA ARG A 311 14.31 3.22 19.36
C ARG A 311 13.41 1.98 19.37
N VAL A 312 13.95 0.80 19.68
CA VAL A 312 13.15 -0.43 19.80
C VAL A 312 12.15 -0.29 20.94
N VAL A 313 12.56 0.27 22.07
CA VAL A 313 11.66 0.51 23.21
C VAL A 313 10.57 1.52 22.85
N GLU A 314 10.91 2.62 22.17
CA GLU A 314 9.95 3.62 21.66
C GLU A 314 8.88 2.98 20.76
N GLU A 315 9.24 2.07 19.86
CA GLU A 315 8.28 1.37 18.98
C GLU A 315 7.38 0.42 19.78
N VAL A 316 7.91 -0.27 20.80
CA VAL A 316 7.11 -1.14 21.68
C VAL A 316 6.08 -0.32 22.45
N VAL A 317 6.51 0.77 23.11
CA VAL A 317 5.59 1.62 23.88
C VAL A 317 4.67 2.46 22.99
N GLY A 318 5.05 2.68 21.74
CA GLY A 318 4.23 3.34 20.72
C GLY A 318 3.14 2.43 20.13
N ASN A 319 3.24 1.11 20.31
CA ASN A 319 2.24 0.17 19.79
C ASN A 319 0.91 0.27 20.56
N GLU A 320 -0.11 0.84 19.91
CA GLU A 320 -1.43 1.09 20.53
C GLU A 320 -2.30 -0.17 20.70
N GLN A 321 -1.90 -1.32 20.14
CA GLN A 321 -2.72 -2.54 20.18
C GLN A 321 -2.26 -3.50 21.29
N ILE A 322 -0.95 -3.78 21.33
CA ILE A 322 -0.34 -4.83 22.16
C ILE A 322 0.98 -4.41 22.82
N GLY A 323 1.33 -3.12 22.77
CA GLY A 323 2.58 -2.61 23.34
C GLY A 323 2.75 -2.85 24.83
N ASP A 324 1.66 -2.93 25.60
CA ASP A 324 1.67 -3.28 27.02
C ASP A 324 2.16 -4.72 27.26
N GLU A 325 1.68 -5.67 26.47
CA GLU A 325 2.08 -7.08 26.59
C GLU A 325 3.54 -7.28 26.13
N MET A 326 3.92 -6.62 25.04
CA MET A 326 5.28 -6.64 24.52
C MET A 326 6.30 -6.01 25.47
N LEU A 327 5.92 -4.93 26.15
CA LEU A 327 6.76 -4.30 27.16
C LEU A 327 7.03 -5.24 28.34
N VAL A 328 6.02 -5.99 28.79
CA VAL A 328 6.20 -6.98 29.87
C VAL A 328 7.22 -8.05 29.45
N GLU A 329 7.11 -8.58 28.22
CA GLU A 329 8.08 -9.54 27.68
C GLU A 329 9.50 -8.92 27.64
N LEU A 330 9.62 -7.68 27.16
CA LEU A 330 10.88 -6.96 27.08
C LEU A 330 11.55 -6.77 28.45
N LEU A 331 10.80 -6.27 29.43
CA LEU A 331 11.34 -5.95 30.76
C LEU A 331 11.65 -7.21 31.59
N THR A 332 11.00 -8.34 31.28
CA THR A 332 11.25 -9.63 31.93
C THR A 332 12.53 -10.27 31.42
N GLU A 333 12.77 -10.22 30.12
CA GLU A 333 13.93 -10.88 29.50
C GLU A 333 15.19 -10.00 29.52
N TYR A 334 15.04 -8.67 29.55
CA TYR A 334 16.14 -7.70 29.48
C TYR A 334 16.17 -6.77 30.69
N ASN A 335 17.20 -6.92 31.53
CA ASN A 335 17.40 -6.08 32.71
C ASN A 335 17.98 -4.69 32.38
N ASP A 336 18.77 -4.57 31.32
CA ASP A 336 19.51 -3.34 30.97
C ASP A 336 18.71 -2.40 30.04
N VAL A 337 17.38 -2.54 30.00
CA VAL A 337 16.51 -1.67 29.18
C VAL A 337 16.48 -0.28 29.79
N GLN A 338 17.01 0.71 29.07
CA GLN A 338 17.02 2.10 29.51
C GLN A 338 15.65 2.74 29.29
N ILE A 339 15.09 3.28 30.37
CA ILE A 339 13.86 4.09 30.32
C ILE A 339 14.25 5.55 30.25
N THR A 340 14.12 6.15 29.07
CA THR A 340 14.45 7.55 28.83
C THR A 340 13.20 8.43 28.88
N GLU A 341 13.40 9.75 28.91
CA GLU A 341 12.32 10.73 28.75
C GLU A 341 11.49 10.45 27.49
N ARG A 342 12.13 10.07 26.37
CA ARG A 342 11.44 9.81 25.09
C ARG A 342 10.54 8.59 25.15
N VAL A 343 10.97 7.53 25.83
CA VAL A 343 10.15 6.33 26.06
C VAL A 343 8.91 6.69 26.88
N LEU A 344 9.08 7.46 27.96
CA LEU A 344 7.96 7.90 28.81
C LEU A 344 7.03 8.87 28.08
N GLU A 345 7.57 9.80 27.28
CA GLU A 345 6.79 10.72 26.44
C GLU A 345 5.97 9.93 25.41
N ALA A 346 6.59 8.97 24.70
CA ALA A 346 5.90 8.11 23.74
C ALA A 346 4.77 7.30 24.39
N ALA A 347 5.01 6.73 25.57
CA ALA A 347 3.99 6.04 26.35
C ALA A 347 2.84 6.97 26.77
N ALA A 348 3.13 8.20 27.20
CA ALA A 348 2.12 9.20 27.57
C ALA A 348 1.29 9.67 26.38
N ARG A 349 1.86 9.69 25.17
CA ARG A 349 1.14 10.03 23.92
C ARG A 349 0.28 8.88 23.36
N ASN A 350 0.55 7.63 23.75
CA ASN A 350 -0.14 6.47 23.19
C ASN A 350 -1.64 6.47 23.55
N PHE A 351 -2.51 6.46 22.54
CA PHE A 351 -3.96 6.58 22.72
C PHE A 351 -4.67 5.25 23.00
N GLY A 352 -3.97 4.12 22.90
CA GLY A 352 -4.54 2.78 23.10
C GLY A 352 -4.13 2.13 24.43
N ARG A 353 -2.82 2.04 24.68
CA ARG A 353 -2.23 1.30 25.82
C ARG A 353 -1.37 2.15 26.76
N GLY A 354 -1.24 3.45 26.49
CA GLY A 354 -0.32 4.36 27.22
C GLY A 354 -0.41 4.29 28.74
N LEU A 355 -1.63 4.29 29.31
CA LEU A 355 -1.82 4.17 30.75
C LEU A 355 -1.22 2.88 31.32
N LYS A 356 -1.52 1.73 30.72
CA LYS A 356 -1.01 0.44 31.18
C LYS A 356 0.51 0.37 31.05
N ILE A 357 1.04 0.85 29.93
CA ILE A 357 2.48 0.92 29.66
C ILE A 357 3.17 1.74 30.75
N LEU A 358 2.69 2.95 31.07
CA LEU A 358 3.27 3.78 32.11
C LEU A 358 3.19 3.12 33.50
N VAL A 359 2.06 2.50 33.84
CA VAL A 359 1.93 1.73 35.09
C VAL A 359 2.96 0.61 35.17
N THR A 360 3.14 -0.15 34.08
CA THR A 360 4.16 -1.22 34.01
C THR A 360 5.57 -0.65 34.16
N LEU A 361 5.91 0.44 33.47
CA LEU A 361 7.22 1.07 33.59
C LEU A 361 7.50 1.55 35.02
N LEU A 362 6.53 2.23 35.65
CA LEU A 362 6.68 2.73 37.02
C LEU A 362 6.80 1.61 38.05
N HIS A 363 6.06 0.51 37.87
CA HIS A 363 6.12 -0.64 38.75
C HIS A 363 7.43 -1.44 38.60
N GLU A 364 7.86 -1.70 37.37
CA GLU A 364 9.01 -2.59 37.08
C GLU A 364 10.36 -1.88 37.09
N ARG A 365 10.40 -0.56 36.88
CA ARG A 365 11.64 0.24 36.83
C ARG A 365 11.69 1.38 37.85
N GLY A 366 10.59 1.65 38.56
CA GLY A 366 10.62 2.42 39.81
C GLY A 366 11.26 3.79 39.65
N ASP A 367 12.44 3.94 40.26
CA ASP A 367 13.24 5.17 40.33
C ASP A 367 13.95 5.51 39.02
N ASP A 368 14.10 4.56 38.09
CA ASP A 368 14.68 4.81 36.76
C ASP A 368 13.72 5.61 35.85
N CYS A 369 12.44 5.70 36.24
CA CYS A 369 11.41 6.42 35.50
C CYS A 369 11.32 7.89 35.95
N TYR A 370 12.13 8.75 35.34
CA TYR A 370 12.10 10.19 35.62
C TYR A 370 10.98 10.91 34.86
N ILE A 371 9.95 11.35 35.57
CA ILE A 371 8.80 12.08 34.99
C ILE A 371 9.19 13.54 34.76
N THR A 372 9.23 13.95 33.49
CA THR A 372 9.59 15.32 33.09
C THR A 372 8.36 16.15 32.69
N GLU A 373 8.56 17.46 32.53
CA GLU A 373 7.54 18.36 31.95
C GLU A 373 7.01 17.84 30.60
N ARG A 374 7.87 17.26 29.75
CA ARG A 374 7.47 16.75 28.43
C ARG A 374 6.53 15.56 28.52
N VAL A 375 6.75 14.67 29.50
CA VAL A 375 5.87 13.53 29.77
C VAL A 375 4.48 14.03 30.23
N LEU A 376 4.45 15.05 31.09
CA LEU A 376 3.20 15.66 31.56
C LEU A 376 2.48 16.42 30.44
N GLU A 377 3.20 17.16 29.60
CA GLU A 377 2.65 17.85 28.43
C GLU A 377 2.02 16.85 27.46
N ALA A 378 2.72 15.74 27.17
CA ALA A 378 2.20 14.64 26.36
C ALA A 378 0.93 14.03 26.96
N ALA A 379 0.91 13.78 28.27
CA ALA A 379 -0.27 13.25 28.97
C ALA A 379 -1.45 14.24 28.93
N ALA A 380 -1.20 15.54 29.16
CA ALA A 380 -2.23 16.58 29.08
C ALA A 380 -2.80 16.74 27.66
N GLY A 381 -1.97 16.57 26.63
CA GLY A 381 -2.39 16.55 25.23
C GLY A 381 -3.05 15.26 24.76
N ASN A 382 -3.05 14.18 25.57
CA ASN A 382 -3.64 12.90 25.20
C ASN A 382 -5.17 12.95 25.33
N VAL A 383 -5.86 12.95 24.18
CA VAL A 383 -7.31 13.13 24.11
C VAL A 383 -8.13 11.97 24.71
N ARG A 384 -7.57 10.75 24.71
CA ARG A 384 -8.27 9.53 25.14
C ARG A 384 -8.04 9.17 26.61
N GLU A 385 -6.77 9.00 26.99
CA GLU A 385 -6.39 8.48 28.31
C GLU A 385 -5.66 9.52 29.19
N GLY A 386 -5.44 10.74 28.68
CA GLY A 386 -4.62 11.76 29.33
C GLY A 386 -5.01 12.08 30.77
N LEU A 387 -6.30 12.21 31.05
CA LEU A 387 -6.80 12.46 32.41
C LEU A 387 -6.42 11.33 33.38
N LYS A 388 -6.55 10.06 32.96
CA LYS A 388 -6.21 8.91 33.81
C LYS A 388 -4.71 8.79 33.99
N ILE A 389 -3.93 9.08 32.94
CA ILE A 389 -2.47 9.10 33.00
C ILE A 389 -2.00 10.16 34.00
N LEU A 390 -2.47 11.41 33.88
CA LEU A 390 -2.13 12.47 34.83
C LEU A 390 -2.55 12.14 36.26
N GLY A 391 -3.74 11.55 36.44
CA GLY A 391 -4.20 11.13 37.76
C GLY A 391 -3.33 10.06 38.39
N MET A 392 -2.90 9.07 37.61
CA MET A 392 -1.96 8.04 38.06
C MET A 392 -0.59 8.64 38.40
N LEU A 393 -0.04 9.52 37.54
CA LEU A 393 1.27 10.14 37.76
C LEU A 393 1.28 11.02 39.01
N ILE A 394 0.23 11.83 39.24
CA ILE A 394 0.10 12.65 40.46
C ILE A 394 -0.02 11.77 41.71
N TYR A 395 -0.71 10.63 41.62
CA TYR A 395 -0.87 9.73 42.76
C TYR A 395 0.42 8.97 43.10
N GLU A 396 1.18 8.49 42.10
CA GLU A 396 2.36 7.64 42.32
C GLU A 396 3.70 8.40 42.39
N ARG A 397 3.78 9.57 41.76
CA ARG A 397 5.02 10.35 41.53
C ARG A 397 4.81 11.85 41.76
N GLY A 398 3.77 12.22 42.50
CA GLY A 398 3.33 13.62 42.63
C GLY A 398 4.29 14.58 43.32
N ASP A 399 5.35 14.08 43.95
CA ASP A 399 6.42 14.89 44.57
C ASP A 399 7.62 15.09 43.61
N ASP A 400 7.67 14.39 42.48
CA ASP A 400 8.83 14.39 41.56
C ASP A 400 8.77 15.50 40.51
N PHE A 401 7.62 16.14 40.34
CA PHE A 401 7.36 17.13 39.31
C PHE A 401 6.43 18.24 39.78
N TYR A 402 6.35 19.30 38.98
CA TYR A 402 5.41 20.41 39.16
C TYR A 402 4.53 20.56 37.92
N ILE A 403 3.30 21.02 38.11
CA ILE A 403 2.44 21.41 36.99
C ILE A 403 2.93 22.76 36.46
N THR A 404 3.39 22.77 35.21
CA THR A 404 3.91 23.99 34.57
C THR A 404 2.87 24.66 33.67
N GLU A 405 3.15 25.90 33.25
CA GLU A 405 2.34 26.61 32.25
C GLU A 405 2.18 25.78 30.97
N ARG A 406 3.21 25.04 30.54
CA ARG A 406 3.16 24.24 29.30
C ARG A 406 2.20 23.06 29.42
N VAL A 407 2.15 22.41 30.59
CA VAL A 407 1.18 21.34 30.86
C VAL A 407 -0.24 21.88 30.83
N MET A 408 -0.47 23.05 31.43
CA MET A 408 -1.78 23.73 31.38
C MET A 408 -2.15 24.18 29.96
N GLU A 409 -1.19 24.68 29.19
CA GLU A 409 -1.37 25.08 27.79
C GLU A 409 -1.73 23.86 26.92
N ALA A 410 -1.07 22.71 27.12
CA ALA A 410 -1.41 21.46 26.44
C ALA A 410 -2.80 20.94 26.81
N ALA A 411 -3.20 21.03 28.08
CA ALA A 411 -4.56 20.70 28.52
C ALA A 411 -5.60 21.62 27.85
N ALA A 412 -5.33 22.92 27.73
CA ALA A 412 -6.22 23.87 27.05
C ALA A 412 -6.33 23.60 25.53
N ARG A 413 -5.27 23.10 24.89
CA ARG A 413 -5.29 22.67 23.48
C ARG A 413 -5.95 21.32 23.24
N ASN A 414 -6.15 20.50 24.27
CA ASN A 414 -6.75 19.18 24.13
C ASN A 414 -8.20 19.31 23.65
N THR A 415 -8.51 18.71 22.51
CA THR A 415 -9.77 18.93 21.78
C THR A 415 -10.94 18.07 22.26
N GLU A 416 -10.73 17.15 23.20
CA GLU A 416 -11.79 16.27 23.70
C GLU A 416 -11.94 16.34 25.22
N SER A 417 -10.83 16.21 25.95
CA SER A 417 -10.82 16.06 27.40
C SER A 417 -10.25 17.28 28.13
N GLY A 418 -9.88 18.34 27.41
CA GLY A 418 -9.15 19.50 27.95
C GLY A 418 -9.79 20.14 29.19
N ALA A 419 -11.10 20.41 29.15
CA ALA A 419 -11.80 21.00 30.29
C ALA A 419 -11.74 20.13 31.56
N ASN A 420 -11.84 18.81 31.40
CA ASN A 420 -11.77 17.86 32.52
C ASN A 420 -10.34 17.76 33.07
N ILE A 421 -9.34 17.77 32.19
CA ILE A 421 -7.92 17.75 32.58
C ILE A 421 -7.56 19.02 33.34
N MET A 422 -7.92 20.20 32.82
CA MET A 422 -7.68 21.46 33.51
C MET A 422 -8.36 21.49 34.89
N ASN A 423 -9.63 21.11 34.96
CA ASN A 423 -10.35 21.01 36.24
C ASN A 423 -9.69 20.06 37.24
N PHE A 424 -9.12 18.95 36.77
CA PHE A 424 -8.41 18.01 37.62
C PHE A 424 -7.11 18.61 38.15
N LEU A 425 -6.25 19.16 37.28
CA LEU A 425 -4.96 19.74 37.66
C LEU A 425 -5.12 20.92 38.63
N LEU A 426 -6.11 21.78 38.37
CA LEU A 426 -6.42 22.93 39.22
C LEU A 426 -6.93 22.55 40.62
N LYS A 427 -7.53 21.36 40.78
CA LYS A 427 -8.00 20.86 42.08
C LYS A 427 -6.91 20.13 42.85
N GLU A 428 -6.10 19.34 42.16
CA GLU A 428 -5.05 18.53 42.79
C GLU A 428 -3.78 19.33 43.09
N ARG A 429 -3.52 20.41 42.34
CA ARG A 429 -2.32 21.26 42.45
C ARG A 429 -2.67 22.75 42.29
N PRO A 430 -3.52 23.33 43.15
CA PRO A 430 -4.02 24.70 42.98
C PRO A 430 -2.94 25.78 43.02
N ASP A 431 -1.84 25.55 43.75
CA ASP A 431 -0.74 26.51 43.86
C ASP A 431 0.24 26.47 42.66
N GLU A 432 0.18 25.41 41.84
CA GLU A 432 1.08 25.19 40.70
C GLU A 432 0.36 25.40 39.35
N ALA A 433 -0.85 24.85 39.23
CA ALA A 433 -1.68 24.96 38.04
C ALA A 433 -2.26 26.38 37.94
N VAL A 434 -1.64 27.23 37.14
CA VAL A 434 -2.07 28.62 36.96
C VAL A 434 -2.68 28.83 35.57
N ILE A 435 -3.82 29.52 35.51
CA ILE A 435 -4.40 30.03 34.27
C ILE A 435 -3.67 31.32 33.87
N THR A 436 -2.75 31.23 32.92
CA THR A 436 -2.02 32.38 32.38
C THR A 436 -2.67 32.89 31.09
N GLU A 437 -2.23 34.06 30.59
CA GLU A 437 -2.63 34.58 29.27
C GLU A 437 -2.43 33.53 28.16
N ARG A 438 -1.31 32.78 28.18
CA ARG A 438 -1.02 31.75 27.18
C ARG A 438 -1.97 30.56 27.25
N VAL A 439 -2.36 30.15 28.46
CA VAL A 439 -3.36 29.10 28.66
C VAL A 439 -4.73 29.55 28.14
N LEU A 440 -5.09 30.82 28.36
CA LEU A 440 -6.32 31.40 27.82
C LEU A 440 -6.29 31.51 26.30
N GLU A 441 -5.19 31.98 25.70
CA GLU A 441 -4.99 32.00 24.24
C GLU A 441 -5.14 30.60 23.64
N ALA A 442 -4.56 29.58 24.29
CA ALA A 442 -4.72 28.18 23.88
C ALA A 442 -6.18 27.69 23.98
N ALA A 443 -6.88 28.05 25.06
CA ALA A 443 -8.28 27.69 25.25
C ALA A 443 -9.19 28.34 24.19
N VAL A 444 -9.05 29.65 23.94
CA VAL A 444 -9.87 30.35 22.95
C VAL A 444 -9.47 30.00 21.51
N GLY A 445 -8.25 29.51 21.28
CA GLY A 445 -7.80 28.97 19.99
C GLY A 445 -8.25 27.53 19.73
N ASN A 446 -8.82 26.83 20.71
CA ASN A 446 -9.28 25.46 20.56
C ASN A 446 -10.57 25.41 19.73
N LEU A 447 -10.49 24.79 18.55
CA LEU A 447 -11.58 24.76 17.56
C LEU A 447 -12.71 23.79 17.92
N GLU A 448 -12.49 22.86 18.85
CA GLU A 448 -13.46 21.78 19.15
C GLU A 448 -14.26 22.04 20.42
N ILE A 449 -13.58 22.38 21.52
CA ILE A 449 -14.20 22.54 22.85
C ILE A 449 -13.75 23.81 23.59
N GLY A 450 -13.18 24.80 22.89
CA GLY A 450 -12.68 26.03 23.50
C GLY A 450 -13.74 26.81 24.27
N ASP A 451 -14.98 26.82 23.77
CA ASP A 451 -16.16 27.39 24.45
C ASP A 451 -16.40 26.73 25.82
N LYS A 452 -16.33 25.40 25.90
CA LYS A 452 -16.52 24.64 27.14
C LYS A 452 -15.38 24.82 28.13
N ILE A 453 -14.14 24.85 27.63
CA ILE A 453 -12.95 25.12 28.44
C ILE A 453 -13.09 26.51 29.07
N LEU A 454 -13.42 27.52 28.26
CA LEU A 454 -13.58 28.88 28.73
C LEU A 454 -14.76 29.03 29.70
N GLU A 455 -15.87 28.34 29.45
CA GLU A 455 -17.02 28.32 30.36
C GLU A 455 -16.67 27.74 31.73
N PHE A 456 -15.88 26.65 31.75
CA PHE A 456 -15.34 26.07 32.98
C PHE A 456 -14.45 27.08 33.72
N ILE A 457 -13.51 27.68 33.00
CA ILE A 457 -12.55 28.65 33.55
C ILE A 457 -13.28 29.82 34.22
N PHE A 458 -14.26 30.45 33.55
CA PHE A 458 -15.04 31.54 34.14
C PHE A 458 -15.94 31.09 35.29
N ARG A 459 -16.41 29.84 35.31
CA ARG A 459 -17.27 29.35 36.40
C ARG A 459 -16.51 29.22 37.71
N GLU A 460 -15.26 28.75 37.66
CA GLU A 460 -14.47 28.50 38.87
C GLU A 460 -13.65 29.73 39.31
N TYR A 461 -13.17 30.54 38.36
CA TYR A 461 -12.23 31.65 38.63
C TYR A 461 -12.82 33.04 38.37
N GLY A 462 -14.00 33.13 37.76
CA GLY A 462 -14.78 34.38 37.65
C GLY A 462 -13.95 35.61 37.25
N ASP A 463 -13.94 36.60 38.15
CA ASP A 463 -13.32 37.92 37.97
C ASP A 463 -11.78 37.93 38.16
N ASP A 464 -11.18 36.83 38.63
CA ASP A 464 -9.72 36.74 38.85
C ASP A 464 -8.94 36.58 37.54
N ILE A 465 -9.65 36.45 36.41
CA ILE A 465 -9.07 36.25 35.09
C ILE A 465 -9.10 37.55 34.30
N GLU A 466 -7.92 38.07 33.99
CA GLU A 466 -7.76 39.21 33.08
C GLU A 466 -7.78 38.73 31.62
N ILE A 467 -8.77 39.20 30.86
CA ILE A 467 -8.82 38.96 29.41
C ILE A 467 -8.08 40.08 28.71
N SER A 468 -6.94 39.74 28.10
CA SER A 468 -6.12 40.68 27.35
C SER A 468 -6.66 40.91 25.93
N GLU A 469 -6.13 41.94 25.26
CA GLU A 469 -6.37 42.18 23.83
C GLU A 469 -5.96 40.98 22.98
N ARG A 470 -4.87 40.28 23.34
CA ARG A 470 -4.38 39.10 22.60
C ARG A 470 -5.36 37.94 22.67
N VAL A 471 -5.92 37.68 23.85
CA VAL A 471 -6.95 36.64 24.03
C VAL A 471 -8.20 36.99 23.21
N LEU A 472 -8.64 38.25 23.21
CA LEU A 472 -9.77 38.70 22.38
C LEU A 472 -9.48 38.60 20.88
N GLU A 473 -8.27 38.95 20.44
CA GLU A 473 -7.84 38.83 19.06
C GLU A 473 -7.81 37.35 18.62
N ALA A 474 -7.25 36.47 19.45
CA ALA A 474 -7.21 35.02 19.21
C ALA A 474 -8.61 34.40 19.15
N ALA A 475 -9.49 34.76 20.09
CA ALA A 475 -10.89 34.35 20.07
C ALA A 475 -11.61 34.81 18.79
N SER A 476 -11.34 36.05 18.36
CA SER A 476 -11.94 36.61 17.14
C SER A 476 -11.47 35.91 15.86
N ARG A 477 -10.26 35.31 15.87
CA ARG A 477 -9.74 34.48 14.77
C ARG A 477 -10.20 33.03 14.81
N ASN A 478 -10.85 32.57 15.87
CA ASN A 478 -11.31 31.19 15.95
C ASN A 478 -12.47 30.97 14.96
N GLU A 479 -12.21 30.24 13.89
CA GLU A 479 -13.14 30.05 12.78
C GLU A 479 -14.38 29.23 13.18
N LYS A 480 -14.24 28.29 14.12
CA LYS A 480 -15.32 27.34 14.43
C LYS A 480 -16.17 27.73 15.64
N LYS A 481 -15.53 28.35 16.65
CA LYS A 481 -16.12 28.64 17.96
C LYS A 481 -16.01 30.11 18.37
N GLY A 482 -15.44 30.97 17.53
CA GLY A 482 -15.17 32.37 17.87
C GLY A 482 -16.40 33.15 18.33
N GLY A 483 -17.55 33.00 17.67
CA GLY A 483 -18.82 33.64 18.08
C GLY A 483 -19.24 33.25 19.51
N GLU A 484 -19.33 31.95 19.78
CA GLU A 484 -19.68 31.40 21.10
C GLU A 484 -18.69 31.84 22.19
N ILE A 485 -17.39 31.79 21.88
CA ILE A 485 -16.30 32.18 22.79
C ILE A 485 -16.40 33.66 23.14
N ILE A 486 -16.55 34.53 22.15
CA ILE A 486 -16.69 35.99 22.36
C ILE A 486 -17.95 36.29 23.17
N ASP A 487 -19.07 35.61 22.89
CA ASP A 487 -20.29 35.78 23.66
C ASP A 487 -20.11 35.38 25.13
N ILE A 488 -19.39 34.29 25.42
CA ILE A 488 -19.05 33.88 26.80
C ILE A 488 -18.22 34.97 27.50
N ILE A 489 -17.15 35.47 26.85
CA ILE A 489 -16.28 36.52 27.40
C ILE A 489 -17.11 37.75 27.77
N LEU A 490 -17.95 38.22 26.85
CA LEU A 490 -18.76 39.42 27.05
C LEU A 490 -19.91 39.25 28.05
N ARG A 491 -20.39 38.02 28.30
CA ARG A 491 -21.44 37.76 29.32
C ARG A 491 -20.88 37.63 30.72
N ARG A 492 -19.70 37.02 30.84
CA ARG A 492 -19.20 36.52 32.12
C ARG A 492 -18.05 37.34 32.69
N SER A 493 -17.35 38.12 31.88
CA SER A 493 -16.38 39.06 32.44
C SER A 493 -17.09 40.35 32.88
N ASN A 494 -16.87 40.74 34.13
CA ASN A 494 -17.27 42.05 34.65
C ASN A 494 -16.28 43.17 34.26
N GLN A 495 -15.30 42.89 33.39
CA GLN A 495 -14.29 43.84 32.97
C GLN A 495 -14.81 44.75 31.85
N SER A 496 -14.43 46.03 31.90
CA SER A 496 -14.65 46.94 30.79
C SER A 496 -13.62 46.65 29.69
N PHE A 497 -14.08 46.15 28.54
CA PHE A 497 -13.21 45.91 27.39
C PHE A 497 -13.18 47.11 26.46
N THR A 498 -11.99 47.39 25.92
CA THR A 498 -11.86 48.24 24.74
C THR A 498 -11.56 47.36 23.54
N ILE A 499 -12.42 47.42 22.52
CA ILE A 499 -12.17 46.71 21.26
C ILE A 499 -11.22 47.55 20.44
N SER A 500 -10.01 47.06 20.27
CA SER A 500 -9.03 47.70 19.40
C SER A 500 -9.38 47.47 17.93
N GLU A 501 -8.78 48.29 17.05
CA GLU A 501 -8.86 48.07 15.60
C GLU A 501 -8.37 46.67 15.21
N ARG A 502 -7.38 46.11 15.92
CA ARG A 502 -6.83 44.78 15.63
C ARG A 502 -7.82 43.65 15.91
N VAL A 503 -8.49 43.71 17.06
CA VAL A 503 -9.53 42.73 17.43
C VAL A 503 -10.70 42.81 16.44
N LEU A 504 -11.09 44.03 16.04
CA LEU A 504 -12.15 44.23 15.07
C LEU A 504 -11.76 43.79 13.65
N GLU A 505 -10.53 44.02 13.23
CA GLU A 505 -9.97 43.53 11.96
C GLU A 505 -9.93 42.00 11.95
N ALA A 506 -9.53 41.36 13.04
CA ALA A 506 -9.55 39.90 13.19
C ALA A 506 -10.98 39.33 13.10
N ALA A 507 -11.95 39.96 13.75
CA ALA A 507 -13.36 39.57 13.66
C ALA A 507 -13.93 39.76 12.26
N ALA A 508 -13.70 40.92 11.63
CA ALA A 508 -14.12 41.20 10.26
C ALA A 508 -13.49 40.25 9.24
N GLY A 509 -12.23 39.86 9.50
CA GLY A 509 -11.47 38.90 8.71
C GLY A 509 -11.77 37.42 9.02
N ASN A 510 -12.73 37.10 9.89
CA ASN A 510 -13.14 35.72 10.15
C ASN A 510 -14.27 35.29 9.20
N SER A 511 -13.97 34.36 8.27
CA SER A 511 -14.89 33.96 7.20
C SER A 511 -16.11 33.15 7.66
N TRP A 512 -16.10 32.64 8.89
CA TRP A 512 -17.08 31.66 9.36
C TRP A 512 -18.04 32.21 10.42
N CYS A 513 -17.52 32.97 11.40
CA CYS A 513 -18.34 33.55 12.48
C CYS A 513 -18.06 35.06 12.70
N GLY A 514 -17.37 35.71 11.78
CA GLY A 514 -17.00 37.13 11.90
C GLY A 514 -18.21 38.06 12.04
N ASP A 515 -19.30 37.78 11.35
CA ASP A 515 -20.54 38.56 11.44
C ASP A 515 -21.21 38.44 12.82
N GLU A 516 -21.20 37.25 13.42
CA GLU A 516 -21.66 37.00 14.79
C GLU A 516 -20.78 37.72 15.82
N ILE A 517 -19.46 37.60 15.69
CA ILE A 517 -18.50 38.26 16.58
C ILE A 517 -18.68 39.79 16.55
N VAL A 518 -18.77 40.39 15.36
CA VAL A 518 -18.97 41.84 15.20
C VAL A 518 -20.30 42.28 15.81
N ARG A 519 -21.39 41.50 15.64
CA ARG A 519 -22.67 41.79 16.31
C ARG A 519 -22.56 41.74 17.83
N HIS A 520 -21.82 40.80 18.39
CA HIS A 520 -21.60 40.72 19.83
C HIS A 520 -20.85 41.95 20.36
N PHE A 521 -19.82 42.42 19.65
CA PHE A 521 -19.13 43.66 20.00
C PHE A 521 -20.06 44.88 19.96
N ILE A 522 -20.86 45.05 18.89
CA ILE A 522 -21.80 46.18 18.77
C ILE A 522 -22.89 46.16 19.85
N SER A 523 -23.44 44.98 20.16
CA SER A 523 -24.63 44.86 21.01
C SER A 523 -24.34 44.98 22.51
N LYS A 524 -23.12 44.65 22.95
CA LYS A 524 -22.76 44.60 24.37
C LYS A 524 -21.79 45.67 24.83
N LEU A 525 -21.03 46.25 23.90
CA LEU A 525 -20.10 47.31 24.22
C LEU A 525 -20.73 48.59 23.67
N ASP A 526 -21.17 49.48 24.56
CA ASP A 526 -21.66 50.84 24.25
C ASP A 526 -20.50 51.73 23.77
N THR A 527 -19.75 51.22 22.79
CA THR A 527 -18.46 51.69 22.34
C THR A 527 -18.58 52.24 20.93
N GLU A 528 -17.98 53.41 20.69
CA GLU A 528 -17.79 53.93 19.35
C GLU A 528 -16.79 53.03 18.60
N ILE A 529 -17.31 52.02 17.89
CA ILE A 529 -16.50 51.16 17.03
C ILE A 529 -16.04 51.99 15.82
N GLN A 530 -14.74 52.26 15.74
CA GLN A 530 -14.15 52.97 14.61
C GLN A 530 -13.99 52.02 13.41
N MET A 531 -14.89 52.15 12.43
CA MET A 531 -14.79 51.43 11.15
C MET A 531 -13.72 52.08 10.26
N THR A 532 -12.51 51.53 10.29
CA THR A 532 -11.39 52.00 9.47
C THR A 532 -11.33 51.29 8.11
N SER A 533 -10.49 51.79 7.20
CA SER A 533 -10.25 51.15 5.90
C SER A 533 -9.64 49.75 6.02
N LYS A 534 -8.91 49.46 7.10
CA LYS A 534 -8.34 48.13 7.34
C LYS A 534 -9.42 47.11 7.71
N VAL A 535 -10.31 47.49 8.62
CA VAL A 535 -11.45 46.66 9.03
C VAL A 535 -12.37 46.36 7.84
N LEU A 536 -12.68 47.38 7.03
CA LEU A 536 -13.45 47.20 5.80
C LEU A 536 -12.69 46.34 4.78
N GLY A 537 -11.38 46.50 4.65
CA GLY A 537 -10.53 45.67 3.78
C GLY A 537 -10.53 44.19 4.19
N ALA A 538 -10.44 43.91 5.50
CA ALA A 538 -10.51 42.56 6.05
C ALA A 538 -11.88 41.90 5.81
N ALA A 539 -12.97 42.66 5.97
CA ALA A 539 -14.33 42.18 5.70
C ALA A 539 -14.57 41.84 4.21
N ILE A 540 -13.99 42.63 3.29
CA ILE A 540 -14.16 42.44 1.83
C ILE A 540 -13.33 41.25 1.32
N GLY A 541 -12.28 40.84 2.05
CA GLY A 541 -11.38 39.76 1.68
C GLY A 541 -11.92 38.35 1.89
N ASN A 542 -13.11 38.21 2.48
CA ASN A 542 -13.75 36.93 2.84
C ASN A 542 -14.95 36.58 1.97
#